data_AF-A0A8J3MND6-F1
#
_entry.id   AF-A0A8J3MND6-F1
#
_cell.length_a   1.000
_cell.length_b   1.000
_cell.length_c   1.000
_cell.angle_alpha   90.00
_cell.angle_beta   90.00
_cell.angle_gamma   90.00
#
_symmetry.space_group_name_H-M   'P 1'
#
loop_
_entity.id
_entity.type
_entity.pdbx_description
1 polymer ?
#
loop_
_entity_poly.entity_id
_entity_poly.type
_entity_poly.pdbx_seq_one_letter_code
_entity_poly.pdbx_strand_id
1 'polypeptide(L)'
;MSEIDDLREQLAGFGDAPGRLNTLVRLGQALLAEYHRVGPGRPEAKPHLDQGIAALAQAYEILRPDDAMRGPVAAMYGFTLAARHGSHGGADGDCDTGISVLEEALTSSALSPANRAISQVMLGQLYLARASRFTQLQGMSAAARSVGVPPPDGVARDFDRATACLRSVIDGEPVSADLAMLASRLLEVAEAMRTILDAVTGDVRNVDFNRIASAFAMMQTLQDKARSGGGPGFRLPATGMFDVSLTELVTMPPMERPVAVVQLDTETDPVPAVQRPAPAAPPAAAELRESLSVLRPGADAWSAAAELLLPGTPTPDTATVDEMVALALTVVEATPPAEAKSAQAAVDRYVLAVALLLRGRGDEASSDRAAALAEYATAAALIPPAHPAAPVILRSLGAFLSDDHPLDDTLGAVAGRLADRIDGAILAGVADAADLAVLDALRCLCRAAEALADLRRAAGKVPADYPWPAPVKAAGLLAASAA
;
A
#
# COMPACT_ATOMS: atom_id res chain seq x y z
N MET A 1 8.91 9.80 21.81
CA MET A 1 9.80 10.13 20.69
C MET A 1 9.00 9.82 19.44
N SER A 2 8.94 10.71 18.45
CA SER A 2 8.18 10.43 17.22
C SER A 2 8.97 9.47 16.33
N GLU A 3 8.32 8.65 15.51
CA GLU A 3 9.02 7.73 14.59
C GLU A 3 10.04 8.47 13.71
N ILE A 4 9.72 9.70 13.31
CA ILE A 4 10.60 10.57 12.53
C ILE A 4 11.89 10.90 13.31
N ASP A 5 11.81 11.15 14.62
CA ASP A 5 12.98 11.43 15.45
C ASP A 5 13.87 10.19 15.61
N ASP A 6 13.25 9.02 15.83
CA ASP A 6 13.95 7.73 15.92
C ASP A 6 14.71 7.42 14.60
N LEU A 7 14.08 7.67 13.45
CA LEU A 7 14.69 7.47 12.13
C LEU A 7 15.84 8.43 11.86
N ARG A 8 15.74 9.69 12.31
CA ARG A 8 16.84 10.68 12.22
C ARG A 8 18.02 10.27 13.09
N GLU A 9 17.76 9.81 14.31
CA GLU A 9 18.80 9.33 15.22
C GLU A 9 19.52 8.11 14.64
N GLN A 10 18.78 7.15 14.08
CA GLN A 10 19.35 6.01 13.37
C GLN A 10 20.23 6.46 12.19
N LEU A 11 19.77 7.42 11.38
CA LEU A 11 20.51 7.98 10.25
C LEU A 11 21.84 8.63 10.66
N ALA A 12 21.87 9.30 11.82
CA ALA A 12 23.10 9.86 12.36
C ALA A 12 24.13 8.78 12.73
N GLY A 13 23.67 7.58 13.11
CA GLY A 13 24.53 6.45 13.46
C GLY A 13 25.11 5.68 12.27
N PHE A 14 24.52 5.80 11.07
CA PHE A 14 24.89 4.93 9.94
C PHE A 14 26.08 5.39 9.10
N GLY A 15 26.50 6.66 9.11
CA GLY A 15 27.54 7.13 8.17
C GLY A 15 27.18 6.74 6.72
N ASP A 16 28.10 6.07 6.01
CA ASP A 16 27.93 5.50 4.66
C ASP A 16 27.50 4.01 4.66
N ALA A 17 27.04 3.47 5.79
CA ALA A 17 26.72 2.04 5.91
C ALA A 17 25.49 1.61 5.08
N PRO A 18 25.39 0.32 4.69
CA PRO A 18 24.27 -0.21 3.90
C PRO A 18 22.88 0.01 4.49
N GLY A 19 22.76 0.13 5.82
CA GLY A 19 21.48 0.43 6.50
C GLY A 19 20.92 1.82 6.20
N ARG A 20 21.75 2.76 5.74
CA ARG A 20 21.37 4.15 5.48
C ARG A 20 20.24 4.27 4.46
N LEU A 21 20.29 3.50 3.37
CA LEU A 21 19.30 3.55 2.30
C LEU A 21 17.88 3.27 2.81
N ASN A 22 17.70 2.15 3.52
CA ASN A 22 16.39 1.77 4.06
C ASN A 22 15.86 2.79 5.06
N THR A 23 16.74 3.34 5.91
CA THR A 23 16.34 4.39 6.86
C THR A 23 15.94 5.69 6.17
N LEU A 24 16.63 6.09 5.08
CA LEU A 24 16.24 7.27 4.28
C LEU A 24 14.88 7.09 3.62
N VAL A 25 14.61 5.92 3.04
CA VAL A 25 13.31 5.63 2.41
C VAL A 25 12.19 5.68 3.45
N ARG A 26 12.37 5.02 4.61
CA ARG A 26 11.40 5.05 5.71
C ARG A 26 11.19 6.47 6.25
N LEU A 27 12.25 7.25 6.41
CA LEU A 27 12.15 8.65 6.84
C LEU A 27 11.35 9.48 5.82
N GLY A 28 11.61 9.29 4.53
CA GLY A 28 10.84 9.91 3.46
C GLY A 28 9.35 9.58 3.51
N GLN A 29 8.99 8.31 3.74
CA GLN A 29 7.60 7.86 3.90
C GLN A 29 6.93 8.48 5.12
N ALA A 30 7.57 8.42 6.30
CA ALA A 30 7.03 8.99 7.53
C ALA A 30 6.81 10.51 7.43
N LEU A 31 7.73 11.23 6.78
CA LEU A 31 7.58 12.66 6.53
C LEU A 31 6.47 12.98 5.52
N LEU A 32 6.25 12.11 4.53
CA LEU A 32 5.18 12.26 3.57
C LEU A 32 3.80 11.99 4.19
N ALA A 33 3.70 10.98 5.04
CA ALA A 33 2.51 10.71 5.86
C ALA A 33 2.14 11.94 6.70
N GLU A 34 3.12 12.50 7.40
CA GLU A 34 2.94 13.71 8.22
C GLU A 34 2.53 14.93 7.38
N TYR A 35 3.11 15.11 6.19
CA TYR A 35 2.69 16.14 5.23
C TYR A 35 1.21 16.00 4.87
N HIS A 36 0.75 14.79 4.56
CA HIS A 36 -0.66 14.54 4.23
C HIS A 36 -1.59 14.74 5.42
N ARG A 37 -1.16 14.32 6.61
CA ARG A 37 -1.89 14.49 7.87
C ARG A 37 -2.12 15.97 8.21
N VAL A 38 -1.10 16.81 8.04
CA VAL A 38 -1.22 18.26 8.23
C VAL A 38 -2.08 18.87 7.11
N GLY A 39 -1.85 18.45 5.87
CA GLY A 39 -2.64 18.80 4.69
C GLY A 39 -1.84 19.58 3.64
N PRO A 40 -1.89 19.16 2.35
CA PRO A 40 -1.25 19.87 1.24
C PRO A 40 -1.60 21.37 1.17
N GLY A 41 -0.61 22.19 0.85
CA GLY A 41 -0.77 23.65 0.69
C GLY A 41 -0.80 24.44 1.99
N ARG A 42 -0.84 23.78 3.16
CA ARG A 42 -0.68 24.47 4.45
C ARG A 42 0.78 24.82 4.74
N PRO A 43 1.09 26.03 5.21
CA PRO A 43 2.47 26.42 5.55
C PRO A 43 3.15 25.46 6.52
N GLU A 44 2.41 24.89 7.47
CA GLU A 44 2.89 23.94 8.48
C GLU A 44 3.27 22.57 7.88
N ALA A 45 2.69 22.19 6.75
CA ALA A 45 2.98 20.92 6.09
C ALA A 45 4.29 20.97 5.29
N LYS A 46 4.66 22.16 4.79
CA LYS A 46 5.81 22.35 3.88
C LYS A 46 7.14 21.84 4.47
N PRO A 47 7.50 22.10 5.74
CA PRO A 47 8.75 21.60 6.31
C PRO A 47 8.86 20.07 6.28
N HIS A 48 7.76 19.34 6.47
CA HIS A 48 7.75 17.87 6.38
C HIS A 48 8.02 17.42 4.95
N LEU A 49 7.38 18.05 3.97
CA LEU A 49 7.59 17.76 2.55
C LEU A 49 9.04 18.06 2.12
N ASP A 50 9.59 19.21 2.49
CA ASP A 50 10.97 19.59 2.15
C ASP A 50 11.99 18.59 2.70
N GLN A 51 11.78 18.11 3.93
CA GLN A 51 12.65 17.11 4.54
C GLN A 51 12.47 15.73 3.91
N GLY A 52 11.24 15.35 3.55
CA GLY A 52 10.96 14.11 2.82
C GLY A 52 11.65 14.09 1.46
N ILE A 53 11.59 15.19 0.72
CA ILE A 53 12.31 15.40 -0.55
C ILE A 53 13.82 15.21 -0.33
N ALA A 54 14.40 15.82 0.71
CA ALA A 54 15.83 15.72 0.99
C ALA A 54 16.26 14.28 1.36
N ALA A 55 15.43 13.52 2.07
CA ALA A 55 15.70 12.13 2.40
C ALA A 55 15.61 11.22 1.16
N LEU A 56 14.57 11.40 0.34
CA LEU A 56 14.35 10.60 -0.87
C LEU A 56 15.36 10.91 -1.98
N ALA A 57 15.81 12.16 -2.10
CA ALA A 57 16.90 12.53 -3.00
C ALA A 57 18.19 11.77 -2.66
N GLN A 58 18.58 11.75 -1.38
CA GLN A 58 19.75 10.98 -0.93
C GLN A 58 19.57 9.47 -1.16
N ALA A 59 18.37 8.92 -0.89
CA ALA A 59 18.10 7.51 -1.15
C ALA A 59 18.25 7.18 -2.65
N TYR A 60 17.73 8.04 -3.52
CA TYR A 60 17.83 7.91 -4.97
C TYR A 60 19.28 8.01 -5.47
N GLU A 61 20.11 8.88 -4.89
CA GLU A 61 21.53 9.02 -5.23
C GLU A 61 22.38 7.78 -4.86
N ILE A 62 22.01 7.06 -3.80
CA ILE A 62 22.69 5.82 -3.38
C ILE A 62 22.42 4.66 -4.35
N LEU A 63 21.23 4.64 -4.95
CA LEU A 63 20.78 3.55 -5.81
C LEU A 63 21.42 3.61 -7.20
N ARG A 64 21.93 2.48 -7.67
CA ARG A 64 22.47 2.30 -9.03
C ARG A 64 21.32 2.17 -10.04
N PRO A 65 21.55 2.52 -11.32
CA PRO A 65 20.51 2.43 -12.37
C PRO A 65 19.81 1.08 -12.48
N ASP A 66 20.50 -0.01 -12.15
CA ASP A 66 20.03 -1.40 -12.21
C ASP A 66 19.41 -1.93 -10.90
N ASP A 67 19.42 -1.15 -9.83
CA ASP A 67 18.84 -1.58 -8.55
C ASP A 67 17.30 -1.67 -8.63
N ALA A 68 16.73 -2.79 -8.19
CA ALA A 68 15.28 -3.03 -8.21
C ALA A 68 14.47 -1.98 -7.44
N MET A 69 15.06 -1.40 -6.39
CA MET A 69 14.44 -0.34 -5.56
C MET A 69 14.47 1.05 -6.20
N ARG A 70 15.24 1.26 -7.28
CA ARG A 70 15.41 2.57 -7.89
C ARG A 70 14.11 3.12 -8.48
N GLY A 71 13.34 2.28 -9.17
CA GLY A 71 12.03 2.67 -9.71
C GLY A 71 11.06 3.16 -8.63
N PRO A 72 10.77 2.35 -7.59
CA PRO A 72 9.92 2.77 -6.47
C PRO A 72 10.40 4.04 -5.75
N VAL A 73 11.70 4.19 -5.48
CA VAL A 73 12.24 5.40 -4.82
C VAL A 73 12.15 6.62 -5.73
N ALA A 74 12.42 6.48 -7.03
CA ALA A 74 12.27 7.54 -8.02
C ALA A 74 10.80 8.00 -8.13
N ALA A 75 9.83 7.08 -8.08
CA ALA A 75 8.41 7.41 -8.08
C ALA A 75 8.01 8.25 -6.86
N MET A 76 8.43 7.85 -5.67
CA MET A 76 8.15 8.62 -4.45
C MET A 76 8.84 9.98 -4.47
N TYR A 77 10.11 10.04 -4.89
CA TYR A 77 10.85 11.29 -5.00
C TYR A 77 10.15 12.25 -5.97
N GLY A 78 9.80 11.77 -7.16
CA GLY A 78 9.05 12.53 -8.16
C GLY A 78 7.68 13.00 -7.67
N PHE A 79 6.95 12.16 -6.95
CA PHE A 79 5.67 12.54 -6.32
C PHE A 79 5.85 13.72 -5.36
N THR A 80 6.86 13.67 -4.48
CA THR A 80 7.09 14.75 -3.50
C THR A 80 7.48 16.08 -4.16
N LEU A 81 8.26 16.03 -5.25
CA LEU A 81 8.57 17.21 -6.06
C LEU A 81 7.32 17.79 -6.73
N ALA A 82 6.46 16.93 -7.30
CA ALA A 82 5.19 17.36 -7.88
C ALA A 82 4.28 18.02 -6.84
N ALA A 83 4.19 17.44 -5.64
CA ALA A 83 3.43 18.01 -4.53
C ALA A 83 3.99 19.38 -4.10
N ARG A 84 5.31 19.54 -3.98
CA ARG A 84 5.92 20.83 -3.61
C ARG A 84 5.68 21.87 -4.68
N HIS A 85 5.84 21.50 -5.95
CA HIS A 85 5.59 22.39 -7.07
C HIS A 85 4.13 22.85 -7.11
N GLY A 86 3.17 21.92 -7.06
CA GLY A 86 1.74 22.22 -7.21
C GLY A 86 1.09 22.87 -5.98
N SER A 87 1.44 22.44 -4.77
CA SER A 87 0.78 22.90 -3.54
C SER A 87 1.49 24.05 -2.83
N HIS A 88 2.80 24.21 -3.03
CA HIS A 88 3.62 25.19 -2.29
C HIS A 88 4.34 26.20 -3.19
N GLY A 89 4.06 26.20 -4.50
CA GLY A 89 4.76 27.08 -5.45
C GLY A 89 6.26 26.77 -5.52
N GLY A 90 6.60 25.48 -5.49
CA GLY A 90 7.98 25.00 -5.60
C GLY A 90 8.68 25.51 -6.88
N ALA A 91 10.01 25.56 -6.81
CA ALA A 91 10.85 26.16 -7.86
C ALA A 91 10.72 25.41 -9.20
N ASP A 92 11.12 26.06 -10.29
CA ASP A 92 11.05 25.46 -11.62
C ASP A 92 11.87 24.17 -11.75
N GLY A 93 12.99 24.10 -11.02
CA GLY A 93 13.81 22.90 -10.92
C GLY A 93 13.08 21.69 -10.30
N ASP A 94 12.06 21.89 -9.45
CA ASP A 94 11.26 20.78 -8.91
C ASP A 94 10.42 20.12 -10.00
N CYS A 95 9.86 20.92 -10.90
CA CYS A 95 9.06 20.44 -12.02
C CYS A 95 9.93 19.62 -12.99
N ASP A 96 11.08 20.15 -13.39
CA ASP A 96 11.97 19.46 -14.32
C ASP A 96 12.60 18.20 -13.71
N THR A 97 13.05 18.28 -12.46
CA THR A 97 13.59 17.10 -11.74
C THR A 97 12.49 16.05 -11.55
N GLY A 98 11.29 16.47 -11.16
CA GLY A 98 10.13 15.60 -10.98
C GLY A 98 9.75 14.86 -12.26
N ILE A 99 9.74 15.55 -13.42
CA ILE A 99 9.51 14.91 -14.72
C ILE A 99 10.57 13.84 -14.98
N SER A 100 11.86 14.19 -14.84
CA SER A 100 12.96 13.26 -15.12
C SER A 100 12.87 11.98 -14.28
N VAL A 101 12.65 12.10 -12.96
CA VAL A 101 12.64 10.92 -12.07
C VAL A 101 11.36 10.10 -12.20
N LEU A 102 10.21 10.71 -12.53
CA LEU A 102 8.97 9.97 -12.80
C LEU A 102 9.04 9.22 -14.14
N GLU A 103 9.65 9.81 -15.16
CA GLU A 103 9.89 9.11 -16.43
C GLU A 103 10.80 7.89 -16.21
N GLU A 104 11.88 8.04 -15.44
CA GLU A 104 12.73 6.92 -15.06
C GLU A 104 11.95 5.86 -14.29
N ALA A 105 11.19 6.26 -13.27
CA ALA A 105 10.41 5.35 -12.46
C ALA A 105 9.51 4.47 -13.33
N LEU A 106 8.78 5.06 -14.29
CA LEU A 106 7.86 4.35 -15.18
C LEU A 106 8.53 3.31 -16.09
N THR A 107 9.86 3.33 -16.25
CA THR A 107 10.60 2.27 -16.94
C THR A 107 10.81 1.01 -16.09
N SER A 108 10.67 1.12 -14.77
CA SER A 108 10.90 0.01 -13.85
C SER A 108 9.77 -1.01 -13.90
N SER A 109 10.12 -2.30 -13.94
CA SER A 109 9.19 -3.41 -13.77
C SER A 109 8.78 -3.65 -12.31
N ALA A 110 9.50 -3.07 -11.34
CA ALA A 110 9.25 -3.24 -9.92
C ALA A 110 8.12 -2.33 -9.39
N LEU A 111 7.59 -1.42 -10.21
CA LEU A 111 6.45 -0.59 -9.84
C LEU A 111 5.15 -1.40 -9.85
N SER A 112 4.44 -1.39 -8.72
CA SER A 112 3.07 -1.88 -8.65
C SER A 112 2.14 -1.13 -9.62
N PRO A 113 1.04 -1.75 -10.09
CA PRO A 113 0.07 -1.08 -10.96
C PRO A 113 -0.45 0.25 -10.38
N ALA A 114 -0.69 0.28 -9.06
CA ALA A 114 -1.13 1.49 -8.38
C ALA A 114 -0.10 2.62 -8.42
N ASN A 115 1.16 2.33 -8.08
CA ASN A 115 2.23 3.34 -8.10
C ASN A 115 2.53 3.82 -9.52
N ARG A 116 2.39 2.94 -10.52
CA ARG A 116 2.48 3.32 -11.93
C ARG A 116 1.39 4.32 -12.32
N ALA A 117 0.13 4.04 -11.99
CA ALA A 117 -0.98 4.93 -12.30
C ALA A 117 -0.82 6.30 -11.60
N ILE A 118 -0.44 6.32 -10.32
CA ILE A 118 -0.17 7.57 -9.59
C ILE A 118 0.97 8.36 -10.25
N SER A 119 2.07 7.68 -10.61
CA SER A 119 3.23 8.31 -11.27
C SER A 119 2.84 8.92 -12.61
N GLN A 120 1.97 8.25 -13.39
CA GLN A 120 1.44 8.79 -14.65
C GLN A 120 0.58 10.04 -14.43
N VAL A 121 -0.31 10.04 -13.42
CA VAL A 121 -1.11 11.24 -13.11
C VAL A 121 -0.21 12.41 -12.71
N MET A 122 0.75 12.19 -11.81
CA MET A 122 1.68 13.25 -11.36
C MET A 122 2.55 13.76 -12.50
N LEU A 123 3.06 12.86 -13.36
CA LEU A 123 3.85 13.22 -14.53
C LEU A 123 3.01 14.07 -15.50
N GLY A 124 1.75 13.69 -15.74
CA GLY A 124 0.82 14.48 -16.53
C GLY A 124 0.58 15.87 -15.94
N GLN A 125 0.43 16.00 -14.62
CA GLN A 125 0.30 17.29 -13.95
C GLN A 125 1.54 18.17 -14.11
N LEU A 126 2.75 17.60 -13.96
CA LEU A 126 3.99 18.34 -14.14
C LEU A 126 4.16 18.85 -15.58
N TYR A 127 3.84 18.02 -16.57
CA TYR A 127 3.83 18.42 -17.97
C TYR A 127 2.84 19.57 -18.23
N LEU A 128 1.64 19.50 -17.69
CA LEU A 128 0.66 20.59 -17.78
C LEU A 128 1.14 21.86 -17.09
N ALA A 129 1.76 21.75 -15.92
CA ALA A 129 2.29 22.90 -15.20
C ALA A 129 3.39 23.59 -16.01
N ARG A 130 4.34 22.82 -16.54
CA ARG A 130 5.43 23.35 -17.38
C ARG A 130 4.89 24.03 -18.65
N ALA A 131 3.94 23.40 -19.34
CA ALA A 131 3.31 23.98 -20.53
C ALA A 131 2.50 25.25 -20.20
N SER A 132 1.79 25.27 -19.07
CA SER A 132 0.96 26.41 -18.63
C SER A 132 1.79 27.63 -18.23
N ARG A 133 3.06 27.48 -17.84
CA ARG A 133 3.93 28.64 -17.62
C ARG A 133 4.07 29.51 -18.87
N PHE A 134 4.12 28.89 -20.05
CA PHE A 134 4.17 29.63 -21.30
C PHE A 134 2.93 30.51 -21.48
N THR A 135 1.74 29.98 -21.15
CA THR A 135 0.49 30.73 -21.29
C THR A 135 0.38 31.87 -20.26
N GLN A 136 0.96 31.71 -19.06
CA GLN A 136 0.92 32.69 -17.98
C GLN A 136 1.98 33.80 -18.08
N LEU A 137 3.26 33.47 -18.33
CA LEU A 137 4.37 34.42 -18.24
C LEU A 137 4.52 35.32 -19.48
N GLN A 138 4.12 34.84 -20.66
CA GLN A 138 4.25 35.61 -21.92
C GLN A 138 3.11 35.39 -22.91
N GLY A 139 2.39 34.28 -22.84
CA GLY A 139 1.68 33.69 -23.97
C GLY A 139 0.53 34.50 -24.55
N MET A 140 -0.56 34.74 -23.83
CA MET A 140 -1.78 35.16 -24.55
C MET A 140 -1.70 36.58 -25.09
N SER A 141 -1.17 37.54 -24.33
CA SER A 141 -1.18 38.96 -24.75
C SER A 141 0.02 39.35 -25.62
N ALA A 142 1.14 38.61 -25.57
CA ALA A 142 2.24 38.80 -26.53
C ALA A 142 2.00 37.98 -27.80
N ALA A 143 1.61 36.70 -27.71
CA ALA A 143 1.32 35.89 -28.89
C ALA A 143 0.11 36.40 -29.69
N ALA A 144 -0.92 36.97 -29.04
CA ALA A 144 -2.00 37.65 -29.76
C ALA A 144 -1.54 38.94 -30.48
N ARG A 145 -0.43 39.55 -30.05
CA ARG A 145 0.18 40.70 -30.72
C ARG A 145 1.21 40.28 -31.78
N SER A 146 1.78 39.09 -31.66
CA SER A 146 2.74 38.49 -32.60
C SER A 146 2.18 37.21 -33.20
N VAL A 147 0.96 37.30 -33.75
CA VAL A 147 0.28 36.16 -34.39
C VAL A 147 1.19 35.61 -35.51
N GLY A 148 1.45 34.30 -35.48
CA GLY A 148 2.36 33.61 -36.42
C GLY A 148 3.77 33.34 -35.90
N VAL A 149 4.10 33.72 -34.66
CA VAL A 149 5.32 33.24 -33.99
C VAL A 149 5.03 31.87 -33.36
N PRO A 150 5.75 30.80 -33.75
CA PRO A 150 5.55 29.48 -33.17
C PRO A 150 5.84 29.52 -31.65
N PRO A 151 5.13 28.71 -30.86
CA PRO A 151 5.45 28.58 -29.44
C PRO A 151 6.87 28.02 -29.30
N PRO A 152 7.55 28.28 -28.17
CA PRO A 152 8.83 27.65 -27.87
C PRO A 152 8.75 26.14 -28.09
N ASP A 153 9.80 25.60 -28.71
CA ASP A 153 9.92 24.16 -28.94
C ASP A 153 9.69 23.40 -27.62
N GLY A 154 8.68 22.54 -27.61
CA GLY A 154 8.36 21.69 -26.46
C GLY A 154 7.00 21.94 -25.80
N VAL A 155 6.37 23.11 -25.92
CA VAL A 155 5.07 23.37 -25.25
C VAL A 155 3.97 22.43 -25.76
N ALA A 156 3.84 22.29 -27.08
CA ALA A 156 2.90 21.34 -27.69
C ALA A 156 3.22 19.89 -27.27
N ARG A 157 4.52 19.54 -27.24
CA ARG A 157 5.00 18.22 -26.84
C ARG A 157 4.66 17.90 -25.38
N ASP A 158 4.74 18.88 -24.49
CA ASP A 158 4.39 18.72 -23.08
C ASP A 158 2.87 18.45 -22.92
N PHE A 159 2.00 19.16 -23.66
CA PHE A 159 0.57 18.83 -23.67
C PHE A 159 0.31 17.41 -24.20
N ASP A 160 0.96 17.03 -25.31
CA ASP A 160 0.79 15.69 -25.88
C ASP A 160 1.27 14.60 -24.90
N ARG A 161 2.37 14.86 -24.18
CA ARG A 161 2.90 13.97 -23.13
C ARG A 161 1.97 13.87 -21.93
N ALA A 162 1.39 14.99 -21.48
CA ALA A 162 0.39 14.99 -20.42
C ALA A 162 -0.84 14.15 -20.82
N THR A 163 -1.39 14.39 -22.01
CA THR A 163 -2.51 13.62 -22.56
C THR A 163 -2.20 12.12 -22.62
N ALA A 164 -1.02 11.73 -23.09
CA ALA A 164 -0.62 10.32 -23.15
C ALA A 164 -0.56 9.68 -21.76
N CYS A 165 0.01 10.37 -20.77
CA CYS A 165 0.08 9.86 -19.40
C CYS A 165 -1.31 9.66 -18.80
N LEU A 166 -2.20 10.65 -18.96
CA LEU A 166 -3.54 10.62 -18.37
C LEU A 166 -4.46 9.60 -19.04
N ARG A 167 -4.39 9.45 -20.37
CA ARG A 167 -5.11 8.38 -21.09
C ARG A 167 -4.65 6.99 -20.67
N SER A 168 -3.35 6.80 -20.46
CA SER A 168 -2.84 5.50 -19.98
C SER A 168 -3.45 5.07 -18.64
N VAL A 169 -3.85 6.02 -17.78
CA VAL A 169 -4.52 5.73 -16.50
C VAL A 169 -6.00 5.39 -16.71
N ILE A 170 -6.66 6.06 -17.66
CA ILE A 170 -8.08 5.86 -17.97
C ILE A 170 -8.31 4.54 -18.72
N ASP A 171 -7.45 4.24 -19.69
CA ASP A 171 -7.54 3.06 -20.56
C ASP A 171 -6.93 1.80 -19.91
N GLY A 172 -6.16 1.99 -18.83
CA GLY A 172 -5.51 0.91 -18.09
C GLY A 172 -6.46 0.14 -17.17
N GLU A 173 -5.90 -0.86 -16.48
CA GLU A 173 -6.64 -1.60 -15.45
C GLU A 173 -7.05 -0.64 -14.31
N PRO A 174 -8.33 -0.62 -13.89
CA PRO A 174 -8.82 0.35 -12.93
C PRO A 174 -8.23 0.10 -11.54
N VAL A 175 -7.29 0.96 -11.14
CA VAL A 175 -6.70 0.96 -9.79
C VAL A 175 -7.63 1.58 -8.76
N SER A 176 -8.27 2.71 -9.11
CA SER A 176 -9.16 3.48 -8.24
C SER A 176 -10.08 4.37 -9.05
N ALA A 177 -11.36 4.42 -8.70
CA ALA A 177 -12.34 5.29 -9.33
C ALA A 177 -11.97 6.78 -9.16
N ASP A 178 -11.41 7.16 -8.00
CA ASP A 178 -10.99 8.54 -7.74
C ASP A 178 -9.79 8.94 -8.60
N LEU A 179 -8.84 8.01 -8.80
CA LEU A 179 -7.66 8.25 -9.63
C LEU A 179 -8.06 8.35 -11.11
N ALA A 180 -8.95 7.48 -11.60
CA ALA A 180 -9.50 7.55 -12.95
C ALA A 180 -10.27 8.85 -13.18
N MET A 181 -11.12 9.25 -12.23
CA MET A 181 -11.85 10.53 -12.29
C MET A 181 -10.89 11.72 -12.31
N LEU A 182 -9.82 11.71 -11.49
CA LEU A 182 -8.80 12.75 -11.51
C LEU A 182 -8.07 12.79 -12.86
N ALA A 183 -7.68 11.64 -13.40
CA ALA A 183 -7.02 11.56 -14.69
C ALA A 183 -7.90 12.11 -15.82
N SER A 184 -9.20 11.77 -15.84
CA SER A 184 -10.17 12.30 -16.81
C SER A 184 -10.30 13.82 -16.74
N ARG A 185 -10.39 14.40 -15.54
CA ARG A 185 -10.48 15.86 -15.37
C ARG A 185 -9.22 16.58 -15.84
N LEU A 186 -8.05 16.02 -15.56
CA LEU A 186 -6.80 16.60 -16.04
C LEU A 186 -6.65 16.44 -17.56
N LEU A 187 -7.16 15.36 -18.12
CA LEU A 187 -7.15 15.12 -19.56
C LEU A 187 -8.01 16.16 -20.28
N GLU A 188 -9.20 16.44 -19.75
CA GLU A 188 -10.06 17.53 -20.21
C GLU A 188 -9.33 18.89 -20.21
N VAL A 189 -8.59 19.20 -19.14
CA VAL A 189 -7.75 20.43 -19.07
C VAL A 189 -6.67 20.41 -20.15
N ALA A 190 -5.97 19.29 -20.31
CA ALA A 190 -4.90 19.13 -21.28
C ALA A 190 -5.40 19.37 -22.72
N GLU A 191 -6.52 18.78 -23.08
CA GLU A 191 -7.12 18.88 -24.41
C GLU A 191 -7.68 20.28 -24.69
N ALA A 192 -8.30 20.93 -23.70
CA ALA A 192 -8.75 22.31 -23.81
C ALA A 192 -7.57 23.28 -24.02
N MET A 193 -6.49 23.12 -23.25
CA MET A 193 -5.29 23.95 -23.39
C MET A 193 -4.56 23.70 -24.72
N ARG A 194 -4.49 22.44 -25.17
CA ARG A 194 -3.94 22.10 -26.49
C ARG A 194 -4.74 22.75 -27.62
N THR A 195 -6.07 22.74 -27.52
CA THR A 195 -6.98 23.37 -28.48
C THR A 195 -6.76 24.88 -28.55
N ILE A 196 -6.60 25.54 -27.39
CA ILE A 196 -6.28 26.98 -27.33
C ILE A 196 -4.92 27.25 -27.97
N LEU A 197 -3.91 26.43 -27.65
CA LEU A 197 -2.59 26.57 -28.24
C LEU A 197 -2.65 26.47 -29.77
N ASP A 198 -3.29 25.43 -30.31
CA ASP A 198 -3.43 25.23 -31.76
C ASP A 198 -4.19 26.39 -32.43
N ALA A 199 -5.22 26.93 -31.79
CA ALA A 199 -5.97 28.06 -32.33
C ALA A 199 -5.15 29.36 -32.35
N VAL A 200 -4.25 29.56 -31.38
CA VAL A 200 -3.37 30.74 -31.30
C VAL A 200 -2.16 30.62 -32.22
N THR A 201 -1.63 29.41 -32.42
CA THR A 201 -0.41 29.16 -33.21
C THR A 201 -0.68 28.73 -34.64
N GLY A 202 -1.94 28.43 -34.99
CA GLY A 202 -2.37 28.07 -36.33
C GLY A 202 -2.31 29.22 -37.35
N ASP A 203 -2.64 28.92 -38.61
CA ASP A 203 -2.72 29.94 -39.66
C ASP A 203 -3.67 31.06 -39.23
N VAL A 204 -3.16 32.29 -39.20
CA VAL A 204 -3.86 33.52 -38.78
C VAL A 204 -5.19 33.70 -39.50
N ARG A 205 -5.32 33.13 -40.70
CA ARG A 205 -6.54 33.20 -41.51
C ARG A 205 -7.68 32.32 -41.02
N ASN A 206 -7.41 31.32 -40.16
CA ASN A 206 -8.36 30.31 -39.71
C ASN A 206 -8.46 30.22 -38.17
N VAL A 207 -8.29 31.34 -37.46
CA VAL A 207 -8.51 31.37 -36.01
C VAL A 207 -9.98 31.06 -35.72
N ASP A 208 -10.23 29.90 -35.13
CA ASP A 208 -11.56 29.45 -34.73
C ASP A 208 -11.92 30.03 -33.35
N PHE A 209 -12.47 31.25 -33.35
CA PHE A 209 -12.90 31.93 -32.12
C PHE A 209 -13.96 31.14 -31.33
N ASN A 210 -14.76 30.30 -32.00
CA ASN A 210 -15.77 29.48 -31.31
C ASN A 210 -15.10 28.37 -30.49
N ARG A 211 -14.04 27.74 -31.01
CA ARG A 211 -13.23 26.77 -30.24
C ARG A 211 -12.56 27.42 -29.05
N ILE A 212 -11.97 28.61 -29.23
CA ILE A 212 -11.34 29.36 -28.13
C ILE A 212 -12.38 29.67 -27.05
N ALA A 213 -13.54 30.21 -27.42
CA ALA A 213 -14.61 30.53 -26.48
C ALA A 213 -15.13 29.29 -25.73
N SER A 214 -15.28 28.16 -26.43
CA SER A 214 -15.67 26.88 -25.83
C SER A 214 -14.64 26.36 -24.82
N ALA A 215 -13.35 26.44 -25.15
CA ALA A 215 -12.28 26.02 -24.24
C ALA A 215 -12.19 26.93 -23.00
N PHE A 216 -12.42 28.24 -23.14
CA PHE A 216 -12.52 29.15 -22.00
C PHE A 216 -13.72 28.85 -21.10
N ALA A 217 -14.89 28.58 -21.68
CA ALA A 217 -16.08 28.20 -20.92
C ALA A 217 -15.86 26.90 -20.13
N MET A 218 -15.14 25.95 -20.73
CA MET A 218 -14.73 24.71 -20.06
C MET A 218 -13.77 24.98 -18.89
N MET A 219 -12.74 25.81 -19.08
CA MET A 219 -11.84 26.20 -17.99
C MET A 219 -12.57 26.95 -16.86
N GLN A 220 -13.52 27.82 -17.18
CA GLN A 220 -14.35 28.50 -16.17
C GLN A 220 -15.20 27.48 -15.39
N THR A 221 -15.82 26.53 -16.09
CA THR A 221 -16.59 25.45 -15.45
C THR A 221 -15.71 24.62 -14.51
N LEU A 222 -14.48 24.33 -14.90
CA LEU A 222 -13.51 23.60 -14.08
C LEU A 222 -13.04 24.44 -12.87
N GLN A 223 -12.79 25.74 -13.05
CA GLN A 223 -12.46 26.66 -11.96
C GLN A 223 -13.60 26.81 -10.97
N ASP A 224 -14.83 26.92 -11.45
CA ASP A 224 -16.03 27.03 -10.61
C ASP A 224 -16.28 25.74 -9.83
N LYS A 225 -16.11 24.58 -10.47
CA LYS A 225 -16.13 23.26 -9.79
C LYS A 225 -15.03 23.14 -8.72
N ALA A 226 -13.85 23.72 -8.96
CA ALA A 226 -12.76 23.72 -7.98
C ALA A 226 -13.02 24.69 -6.82
N ARG A 227 -13.63 25.85 -7.07
CA ARG A 227 -13.92 26.89 -6.06
C ARG A 227 -15.14 26.57 -5.19
N SER A 228 -16.15 25.92 -5.74
CA SER A 228 -17.42 25.66 -5.04
C SER A 228 -17.30 24.64 -3.90
N GLY A 229 -16.11 24.06 -3.68
CA GLY A 229 -15.89 23.04 -2.64
C GLY A 229 -16.64 21.73 -2.87
N GLY A 230 -17.48 21.66 -3.92
CA GLY A 230 -18.17 20.44 -4.39
C GLY A 230 -17.33 19.61 -5.36
N GLY A 231 -16.24 20.16 -5.88
CA GLY A 231 -15.13 19.33 -6.32
C GLY A 231 -14.42 18.82 -5.07
N PRO A 232 -14.05 17.53 -4.98
CA PRO A 232 -13.12 17.10 -3.94
C PRO A 232 -11.91 18.02 -4.05
N GLY A 233 -11.78 18.97 -3.11
CA GLY A 233 -10.48 19.55 -2.83
C GLY A 233 -9.58 18.34 -2.67
N PHE A 234 -8.39 18.37 -3.28
CA PHE A 234 -7.36 17.32 -3.37
C PHE A 234 -6.93 16.74 -1.99
N ARG A 235 -7.90 16.34 -1.19
CA ARG A 235 -7.87 15.34 -0.17
C ARG A 235 -7.87 14.05 -0.97
N LEU A 236 -6.67 13.66 -1.39
CA LEU A 236 -6.28 12.27 -1.17
C LEU A 236 -6.87 11.88 0.20
N PRO A 237 -7.49 10.69 0.33
CA PRO A 237 -8.20 10.30 1.56
C PRO A 237 -7.43 10.76 2.81
N ALA A 238 -8.14 11.27 3.82
CA ALA A 238 -7.49 11.87 5.00
C ALA A 238 -6.48 10.93 5.69
N THR A 239 -6.62 9.62 5.43
CA THR A 239 -5.59 8.59 5.46
C THR A 239 -4.78 8.66 4.16
N GLY A 240 -3.67 9.41 4.13
CA GLY A 240 -2.90 9.63 2.89
C GLY A 240 -2.67 8.35 2.08
N MET A 241 -2.64 8.45 0.75
CA MET A 241 -2.36 7.29 -0.14
C MET A 241 -1.02 6.57 0.17
N PHE A 242 -0.16 7.22 0.96
CA PHE A 242 1.12 6.72 1.47
C PHE A 242 1.16 6.59 3.01
N ASP A 243 0.07 6.95 3.68
CA ASP A 243 -0.11 6.89 5.15
C ASP A 243 -0.71 5.56 5.59
N VAL A 244 -1.30 4.81 4.66
CA VAL A 244 -1.59 3.40 4.92
C VAL A 244 -0.35 2.62 4.54
N SER A 245 0.32 2.06 5.55
CA SER A 245 1.31 1.02 5.32
C SER A 245 0.71 0.01 4.33
N LEU A 246 1.41 -0.30 3.24
CA LEU A 246 0.97 -1.34 2.29
C LEU A 246 0.63 -2.64 3.02
N THR A 247 1.30 -2.90 4.15
CA THR A 247 1.00 -3.97 5.08
C THR A 247 -0.36 -3.74 5.77
N GLU A 248 -0.63 -2.54 6.25
CA GLU A 248 -1.87 -2.19 6.95
C GLU A 248 -3.10 -2.20 6.04
N LEU A 249 -3.02 -1.69 4.80
CA LEU A 249 -4.13 -1.69 3.83
C LEU A 249 -4.47 -3.10 3.33
N VAL A 250 -3.45 -3.96 3.22
CA VAL A 250 -3.59 -5.38 2.90
C VAL A 250 -4.17 -6.17 4.09
N THR A 251 -3.83 -5.79 5.32
CA THR A 251 -4.39 -6.40 6.54
C THR A 251 -5.71 -5.80 7.02
N MET A 252 -6.14 -4.66 6.47
CA MET A 252 -7.36 -3.97 6.88
C MET A 252 -8.58 -4.74 6.37
N PRO A 253 -9.55 -5.09 7.25
CA PRO A 253 -10.78 -5.75 6.85
C PRO A 253 -11.46 -4.98 5.71
N PRO A 254 -11.96 -5.63 4.65
CA PRO A 254 -12.56 -4.94 3.50
C PRO A 254 -13.67 -3.93 3.85
N MET A 255 -14.38 -4.16 4.97
CA MET A 255 -15.43 -3.29 5.48
C MET A 255 -14.92 -2.03 6.20
N GLU A 256 -13.66 -2.04 6.64
CA GLU A 256 -13.00 -0.91 7.32
C GLU A 256 -12.15 -0.09 6.34
N ARG A 257 -11.95 -0.58 5.11
CA ARG A 257 -11.32 0.18 4.04
C ARG A 257 -12.21 1.40 3.73
N PRO A 258 -11.64 2.61 3.62
CA PRO A 258 -12.43 3.81 3.38
C PRO A 258 -13.17 3.70 2.03
N VAL A 259 -14.49 3.57 2.09
CA VAL A 259 -15.37 3.61 0.92
C VAL A 259 -15.74 5.07 0.64
N ALA A 260 -15.30 5.61 -0.51
CA ALA A 260 -15.73 6.91 -0.97
C ALA A 260 -17.21 6.86 -1.38
N VAL A 261 -18.09 7.41 -0.54
CA VAL A 261 -19.51 7.57 -0.88
C VAL A 261 -19.65 8.83 -1.73
N VAL A 262 -19.80 8.64 -3.05
CA VAL A 262 -20.12 9.73 -3.97
C VAL A 262 -21.62 10.03 -3.84
N GLN A 263 -21.97 11.08 -3.09
CA GLN A 263 -23.31 11.67 -3.15
C GLN A 263 -23.42 12.48 -4.46
N LEU A 264 -24.09 11.91 -5.44
CA LEU A 264 -24.47 12.60 -6.68
C LEU A 264 -25.80 13.33 -6.46
N ASP A 265 -25.73 14.62 -6.18
CA ASP A 265 -26.89 15.51 -6.28
C ASP A 265 -27.23 15.70 -7.75
N THR A 266 -28.08 14.83 -8.28
CA THR A 266 -28.60 14.95 -9.64
C THR A 266 -30.13 14.84 -9.57
N GLU A 267 -30.79 16.00 -9.47
CA GLU A 267 -32.15 16.16 -9.99
C GLU A 267 -32.11 15.81 -11.47
N THR A 268 -32.49 14.58 -11.80
CA THR A 268 -32.58 14.12 -13.19
C THR A 268 -34.00 13.66 -13.41
N ASP A 269 -34.64 14.21 -14.43
CA ASP A 269 -35.90 13.74 -14.96
C ASP A 269 -35.87 12.21 -15.18
N PRO A 270 -36.99 11.50 -14.97
CA PRO A 270 -37.02 10.05 -14.92
C PRO A 270 -36.78 9.46 -16.31
N VAL A 271 -35.53 9.11 -16.60
CA VAL A 271 -35.19 8.16 -17.66
C VAL A 271 -35.69 6.77 -17.21
N PRO A 272 -36.42 6.02 -18.05
CA PRO A 272 -36.86 4.67 -17.70
C PRO A 272 -35.64 3.82 -17.35
N ALA A 273 -35.61 3.36 -16.10
CA ALA A 273 -34.51 2.61 -15.54
C ALA A 273 -34.24 1.36 -16.40
N VAL A 274 -33.06 1.32 -17.02
CA VAL A 274 -32.48 0.05 -17.46
C VAL A 274 -32.25 -0.74 -16.19
N GLN A 275 -33.09 -1.74 -15.92
CA GLN A 275 -32.89 -2.67 -14.82
C GLN A 275 -31.58 -3.41 -15.07
N ARG A 276 -30.48 -2.94 -14.46
CA ARG A 276 -29.32 -3.80 -14.27
C ARG A 276 -29.81 -4.99 -13.44
N PRO A 277 -29.60 -6.23 -13.89
CA PRO A 277 -29.87 -7.39 -13.06
C PRO A 277 -29.12 -7.18 -11.74
N ALA A 278 -29.84 -7.33 -10.62
CA ALA A 278 -29.25 -7.20 -9.30
C ALA A 278 -28.04 -8.13 -9.23
N PRO A 279 -26.88 -7.67 -8.73
CA PRO A 279 -25.76 -8.57 -8.50
C PRO A 279 -26.25 -9.75 -7.68
N ALA A 280 -25.93 -10.96 -8.15
CA ALA A 280 -26.30 -12.18 -7.44
C ALA A 280 -25.78 -12.07 -6.00
N ALA A 281 -26.62 -12.48 -5.04
CA ALA A 281 -26.19 -12.52 -3.64
C ALA A 281 -24.92 -13.38 -3.55
N PRO A 282 -23.89 -12.92 -2.83
CA PRO A 282 -22.70 -13.75 -2.63
C PRO A 282 -23.11 -15.08 -1.99
N PRO A 283 -22.44 -16.19 -2.37
CA PRO A 283 -22.75 -17.50 -1.81
C PRO A 283 -22.62 -17.47 -0.29
N ALA A 284 -23.46 -18.23 0.40
CA ALA A 284 -23.44 -18.27 1.86
C ALA A 284 -22.15 -18.95 2.34
N ALA A 285 -21.57 -18.46 3.45
CA ALA A 285 -20.35 -19.04 4.02
C ALA A 285 -20.46 -20.55 4.30
N ALA A 286 -21.67 -21.06 4.59
CA ALA A 286 -21.91 -22.50 4.78
C ALA A 286 -21.67 -23.32 3.49
N GLU A 287 -22.11 -22.83 2.33
CA GLU A 287 -21.94 -23.51 1.03
C GLU A 287 -20.47 -23.52 0.61
N LEU A 288 -19.76 -22.44 0.92
CA LEU A 288 -18.32 -22.33 0.68
C LEU A 288 -17.53 -23.29 1.58
N ARG A 289 -17.94 -23.46 2.85
CA ARG A 289 -17.35 -24.46 3.76
C ARG A 289 -17.57 -25.89 3.27
N GLU A 290 -18.76 -26.19 2.75
CA GLU A 290 -19.04 -27.49 2.12
C GLU A 290 -18.12 -27.73 0.92
N SER A 291 -17.97 -26.73 0.04
CA SER A 291 -17.06 -26.79 -1.10
C SER A 291 -15.60 -27.03 -0.66
N LEU A 292 -15.16 -26.35 0.40
CA LEU A 292 -13.82 -26.55 0.97
C LEU A 292 -13.64 -27.94 1.61
N SER A 293 -14.70 -28.51 2.17
CA SER A 293 -14.70 -29.88 2.71
C SER A 293 -14.63 -30.96 1.61
N VAL A 294 -15.15 -30.68 0.42
CA VAL A 294 -15.06 -31.60 -0.74
C VAL A 294 -13.61 -31.72 -1.21
N LEU A 295 -12.88 -30.61 -1.23
CA LEU A 295 -11.44 -30.62 -1.55
C LEU A 295 -10.63 -31.41 -0.51
N ARG A 296 -11.17 -31.62 0.70
CA ARG A 296 -10.46 -32.16 1.87
C ARG A 296 -11.36 -33.07 2.73
N PRO A 297 -11.60 -34.32 2.30
CA PRO A 297 -12.42 -35.25 3.07
C PRO A 297 -11.76 -35.56 4.42
N GLY A 298 -12.48 -35.31 5.51
CA GLY A 298 -12.01 -35.51 6.89
C GLY A 298 -13.12 -35.27 7.91
N ALA A 299 -12.91 -35.68 9.16
CA ALA A 299 -13.92 -35.58 10.21
C ALA A 299 -14.23 -34.13 10.60
N ASP A 300 -13.22 -33.26 10.61
CA ASP A 300 -13.35 -31.83 10.86
C ASP A 300 -12.33 -31.02 10.03
N ALA A 301 -12.68 -29.75 9.75
CA ALA A 301 -11.91 -28.90 8.85
C ALA A 301 -10.52 -28.55 9.39
N TRP A 302 -10.37 -28.37 10.71
CA TRP A 302 -9.09 -28.00 11.33
C TRP A 302 -8.10 -29.17 11.39
N SER A 303 -8.57 -30.40 11.64
CA SER A 303 -7.70 -31.59 11.62
C SER A 303 -7.26 -31.90 10.20
N ALA A 304 -8.17 -31.84 9.23
CA ALA A 304 -7.83 -32.01 7.81
C ALA A 304 -6.80 -30.97 7.34
N ALA A 305 -6.95 -29.71 7.76
CA ALA A 305 -5.96 -28.66 7.48
C ALA A 305 -4.61 -28.92 8.16
N ALA A 306 -4.60 -29.33 9.43
CA ALA A 306 -3.37 -29.66 10.15
C ALA A 306 -2.62 -30.85 9.53
N GLU A 307 -3.32 -31.85 8.99
CA GLU A 307 -2.70 -33.01 8.34
C GLU A 307 -1.83 -32.64 7.13
N LEU A 308 -2.17 -31.56 6.41
CA LEU A 308 -1.33 -31.05 5.31
C LEU A 308 -0.01 -30.44 5.76
N LEU A 309 0.04 -30.00 7.00
CA LEU A 309 1.24 -29.38 7.55
C LEU A 309 2.24 -30.43 8.01
N LEU A 310 1.82 -31.69 8.14
CA LEU A 310 2.69 -32.77 8.60
C LEU A 310 3.82 -33.06 7.59
N PRO A 311 5.04 -33.31 8.08
CA PRO A 311 6.15 -33.75 7.24
C PRO A 311 5.79 -35.03 6.47
N GLY A 312 6.04 -35.03 5.16
CA GLY A 312 5.78 -36.19 4.29
C GLY A 312 4.36 -36.29 3.74
N THR A 313 3.42 -35.43 4.16
CA THR A 313 2.12 -35.33 3.50
C THR A 313 2.30 -34.74 2.09
N PRO A 314 1.82 -35.40 1.02
CA PRO A 314 1.88 -34.85 -0.33
C PRO A 314 1.19 -33.48 -0.38
N THR A 315 1.93 -32.47 -0.86
CA THR A 315 1.33 -31.15 -1.07
C THR A 315 0.34 -31.23 -2.23
N PRO A 316 -0.87 -30.66 -2.11
CA PRO A 316 -1.79 -30.56 -3.24
C PRO A 316 -1.14 -29.82 -4.41
N ASP A 317 -1.62 -30.05 -5.64
CA ASP A 317 -1.15 -29.29 -6.79
C ASP A 317 -1.51 -27.80 -6.67
N THR A 318 -0.78 -26.94 -7.39
CA THR A 318 -0.91 -25.48 -7.30
C THR A 318 -2.34 -25.00 -7.56
N ALA A 319 -3.06 -25.59 -8.53
CA ALA A 319 -4.42 -25.17 -8.85
C ALA A 319 -5.39 -25.48 -7.70
N THR A 320 -5.26 -26.65 -7.07
CA THR A 320 -6.01 -27.00 -5.86
C THR A 320 -5.68 -26.05 -4.70
N VAL A 321 -4.41 -25.68 -4.50
CA VAL A 321 -4.01 -24.74 -3.44
C VAL A 321 -4.59 -23.34 -3.68
N ASP A 322 -4.56 -22.84 -4.92
CA ASP A 322 -5.13 -21.54 -5.27
C ASP A 322 -6.65 -21.51 -5.07
N GLU A 323 -7.35 -22.59 -5.43
CA GLU A 323 -8.77 -22.74 -5.17
C GLU A 323 -9.08 -22.77 -3.66
N MET A 324 -8.27 -23.48 -2.87
CA MET A 324 -8.38 -23.45 -1.41
C MET A 324 -8.20 -22.04 -0.84
N VAL A 325 -7.21 -21.27 -1.32
CA VAL A 325 -7.00 -19.87 -0.88
C VAL A 325 -8.20 -19.00 -1.24
N ALA A 326 -8.69 -19.09 -2.48
CA ALA A 326 -9.83 -18.30 -2.94
C ALA A 326 -11.09 -18.59 -2.11
N LEU A 327 -11.41 -19.87 -1.89
CA LEU A 327 -12.56 -20.28 -1.08
C LEU A 327 -12.43 -19.86 0.38
N ALA A 328 -11.29 -20.16 1.02
CA ALA A 328 -11.07 -19.83 2.43
C ALA A 328 -11.09 -18.31 2.66
N LEU A 329 -10.50 -17.52 1.75
CA LEU A 329 -10.56 -16.06 1.81
C LEU A 329 -12.00 -15.57 1.72
N THR A 330 -12.77 -16.10 0.76
CA THR A 330 -14.19 -15.74 0.60
C THR A 330 -15.02 -16.09 1.84
N VAL A 331 -14.76 -17.23 2.50
CA VAL A 331 -15.43 -17.60 3.76
C VAL A 331 -15.12 -16.60 4.87
N VAL A 332 -13.85 -16.22 5.03
CA VAL A 332 -13.41 -15.25 6.05
C VAL A 332 -14.03 -13.87 5.79
N GLU A 333 -14.07 -13.43 4.54
CA GLU A 333 -14.65 -12.13 4.15
C GLU A 333 -16.18 -12.10 4.25
N ALA A 334 -16.84 -13.23 3.95
CA ALA A 334 -18.30 -13.36 4.03
C ALA A 334 -18.81 -13.54 5.48
N THR A 335 -17.92 -13.79 6.45
CA THR A 335 -18.31 -13.97 7.86
C THR A 335 -18.83 -12.66 8.44
N PRO A 336 -20.09 -12.61 8.94
CA PRO A 336 -20.66 -11.37 9.48
C PRO A 336 -19.86 -10.85 10.69
N PRO A 337 -19.79 -9.52 10.91
CA PRO A 337 -19.09 -8.94 12.06
C PRO A 337 -19.57 -9.47 13.43
N ALA A 338 -20.85 -9.85 13.54
CA ALA A 338 -21.43 -10.45 14.74
C ALA A 338 -20.85 -11.85 15.04
N GLU A 339 -20.37 -12.57 14.02
CA GLU A 339 -19.83 -13.92 14.12
C GLU A 339 -18.30 -13.95 14.04
N ALA A 340 -17.65 -12.83 13.76
CA ALA A 340 -16.20 -12.72 13.58
C ALA A 340 -15.37 -13.14 14.82
N LYS A 341 -15.99 -13.22 16.00
CA LYS A 341 -15.36 -13.69 17.26
C LYS A 341 -15.77 -15.10 17.66
N SER A 342 -16.46 -15.84 16.79
CA SER A 342 -16.89 -17.21 17.04
C SER A 342 -15.73 -18.20 16.92
N ALA A 343 -15.89 -19.37 17.53
CA ALA A 343 -14.95 -20.49 17.34
C ALA A 343 -14.88 -20.92 15.86
N GLN A 344 -15.99 -20.82 15.13
CA GLN A 344 -16.02 -21.13 13.69
C GLN A 344 -15.19 -20.12 12.89
N ALA A 345 -15.29 -18.82 13.17
CA ALA A 345 -14.46 -17.81 12.53
C ALA A 345 -12.96 -18.05 12.79
N ALA A 346 -12.59 -18.54 13.98
CA ALA A 346 -11.23 -18.96 14.28
C ALA A 346 -10.78 -20.14 13.40
N VAL A 347 -11.64 -21.15 13.22
CA VAL A 347 -11.38 -22.30 12.33
C VAL A 347 -11.24 -21.85 10.87
N ASP A 348 -12.13 -20.97 10.38
CA ASP A 348 -12.11 -20.50 9.00
C ASP A 348 -10.81 -19.72 8.70
N ARG A 349 -10.36 -18.86 9.62
CA ARG A 349 -9.07 -18.16 9.52
C ARG A 349 -7.87 -19.12 9.59
N TYR A 350 -7.96 -20.15 10.43
CA TYR A 350 -6.91 -21.17 10.49
C TYR A 350 -6.79 -21.92 9.15
N VAL A 351 -7.90 -22.29 8.52
CA VAL A 351 -7.90 -22.92 7.19
C VAL A 351 -7.28 -22.00 6.14
N LEU A 352 -7.63 -20.71 6.14
CA LEU A 352 -6.99 -19.71 5.25
C LEU A 352 -5.49 -19.62 5.49
N ALA A 353 -5.04 -19.59 6.74
CA ALA A 353 -3.63 -19.57 7.10
C ALA A 353 -2.89 -20.78 6.54
N VAL A 354 -3.46 -21.98 6.64
CA VAL A 354 -2.90 -23.20 6.06
C VAL A 354 -2.81 -23.10 4.54
N ALA A 355 -3.88 -22.65 3.87
CA ALA A 355 -3.90 -22.52 2.40
C ALA A 355 -2.82 -21.54 1.90
N LEU A 356 -2.67 -20.38 2.55
CA LEU A 356 -1.63 -19.39 2.23
C LEU A 356 -0.22 -19.95 2.45
N LEU A 357 0.01 -20.68 3.55
CA LEU A 357 1.31 -21.30 3.82
C LEU A 357 1.67 -22.34 2.75
N LEU A 358 0.70 -23.14 2.31
CA LEU A 358 0.90 -24.12 1.25
C LEU A 358 1.21 -23.44 -0.09
N ARG A 359 0.55 -22.33 -0.41
CA ARG A 359 0.84 -21.55 -1.61
C ARG A 359 2.24 -20.99 -1.58
N GLY A 360 2.66 -20.41 -0.45
CA GLY A 360 4.01 -19.89 -0.25
C GLY A 360 5.12 -20.97 -0.30
N ARG A 361 4.82 -22.24 0.00
CA ARG A 361 5.80 -23.34 -0.18
C ARG A 361 6.08 -23.66 -1.65
N GLY A 362 5.13 -23.36 -2.55
CA GLY A 362 5.30 -23.55 -3.98
C GLY A 362 6.01 -22.38 -4.67
N ASP A 363 6.13 -21.23 -4.01
CA ASP A 363 6.68 -19.99 -4.56
C ASP A 363 7.59 -19.28 -3.52
N GLU A 364 8.91 -19.46 -3.65
CA GLU A 364 9.91 -18.91 -2.72
C GLU A 364 9.92 -17.37 -2.64
N ALA A 365 9.31 -16.66 -3.59
CA ALA A 365 9.24 -15.21 -3.60
C ALA A 365 7.95 -14.63 -2.96
N SER A 366 7.08 -15.49 -2.43
CA SER A 366 5.72 -15.11 -2.07
C SER A 366 5.60 -14.40 -0.71
N SER A 367 4.87 -13.27 -0.68
CA SER A 367 4.40 -12.59 0.54
C SER A 367 3.41 -13.41 1.39
N ASP A 368 2.97 -14.58 0.89
CA ASP A 368 1.93 -15.39 1.51
C ASP A 368 2.33 -15.97 2.85
N ARG A 369 3.63 -16.22 3.09
CA ARG A 369 4.09 -16.76 4.38
C ARG A 369 3.79 -15.80 5.54
N ALA A 370 4.02 -14.51 5.33
CA ALA A 370 3.73 -13.48 6.33
C ALA A 370 2.21 -13.35 6.55
N ALA A 371 1.42 -13.37 5.47
CA ALA A 371 -0.04 -13.34 5.54
C ALA A 371 -0.60 -14.59 6.26
N ALA A 372 -0.03 -15.76 5.97
CA ALA A 372 -0.38 -17.03 6.61
C ALA A 372 -0.16 -16.98 8.12
N LEU A 373 0.99 -16.48 8.58
CA LEU A 373 1.29 -16.36 10.01
C LEU A 373 0.37 -15.32 10.70
N ALA A 374 0.01 -14.23 10.02
CA ALA A 374 -0.93 -13.24 10.55
C ALA A 374 -2.34 -13.83 10.74
N GLU A 375 -2.85 -14.57 9.76
CA GLU A 375 -4.14 -15.25 9.86
C GLU A 375 -4.12 -16.36 10.92
N TYR A 376 -3.02 -17.13 11.00
CA TYR A 376 -2.80 -18.12 12.05
C TYR A 376 -2.84 -17.49 13.45
N ALA A 377 -2.11 -16.40 13.66
CA ALA A 377 -2.06 -15.73 14.95
C ALA A 377 -3.45 -15.20 15.35
N THR A 378 -4.23 -14.73 14.38
CA THR A 378 -5.61 -14.29 14.60
C THR A 378 -6.51 -15.47 14.98
N ALA A 379 -6.42 -16.59 14.27
CA ALA A 379 -7.16 -17.81 14.59
C ALA A 379 -6.84 -18.31 16.01
N ALA A 380 -5.56 -18.39 16.37
CA ALA A 380 -5.10 -18.81 17.71
C ALA A 380 -5.57 -17.85 18.82
N ALA A 381 -5.71 -16.56 18.52
CA ALA A 381 -6.25 -15.58 19.48
C ALA A 381 -7.78 -15.69 19.66
N LEU A 382 -8.51 -16.11 18.62
CA LEU A 382 -9.97 -16.20 18.66
C LEU A 382 -10.48 -17.53 19.23
N ILE A 383 -9.73 -18.63 19.06
CA ILE A 383 -10.20 -19.96 19.49
C ILE A 383 -10.36 -20.04 21.01
N PRO A 384 -11.52 -20.47 21.54
CA PRO A 384 -11.68 -20.70 22.97
C PRO A 384 -10.75 -21.82 23.46
N PRO A 385 -10.08 -21.67 24.62
CA PRO A 385 -9.10 -22.66 25.09
C PRO A 385 -9.67 -24.06 25.33
N ALA A 386 -10.95 -24.16 25.69
CA ALA A 386 -11.66 -25.42 25.90
C ALA A 386 -12.28 -26.02 24.62
N HIS A 387 -12.05 -25.40 23.46
CA HIS A 387 -12.55 -25.94 22.19
C HIS A 387 -11.66 -27.10 21.70
N PRO A 388 -12.21 -28.20 21.14
CA PRO A 388 -11.42 -29.33 20.66
C PRO A 388 -10.41 -28.98 19.56
N ALA A 389 -10.66 -27.92 18.79
CA ALA A 389 -9.71 -27.42 17.78
C ALA A 389 -8.50 -26.69 18.38
N ALA A 390 -8.55 -26.23 19.64
CA ALA A 390 -7.50 -25.38 20.20
C ALA A 390 -6.12 -26.07 20.25
N PRO A 391 -5.98 -27.32 20.73
CA PRO A 391 -4.70 -28.04 20.69
C PRO A 391 -4.16 -28.19 19.27
N VAL A 392 -5.03 -28.52 18.31
CA VAL A 392 -4.66 -28.76 16.91
C VAL A 392 -4.18 -27.48 16.22
N ILE A 393 -4.88 -26.36 16.44
CA ILE A 393 -4.46 -25.06 15.90
C ILE A 393 -3.12 -24.68 16.54
N LEU A 394 -3.02 -24.68 17.88
CA LEU A 394 -1.83 -24.19 18.58
C LEU A 394 -0.56 -25.00 18.27
N ARG A 395 -0.67 -26.33 18.15
CA ARG A 395 0.49 -27.17 17.80
C ARG A 395 0.97 -26.94 16.36
N SER A 396 0.11 -26.42 15.49
CA SER A 396 0.42 -26.17 14.09
C SER A 396 1.36 -24.98 13.89
N LEU A 397 1.62 -24.18 14.94
CA LEU A 397 2.62 -23.10 14.94
C LEU A 397 3.94 -23.54 14.31
N GLY A 398 4.42 -24.76 14.64
CA GLY A 398 5.70 -25.26 14.16
C GLY A 398 5.83 -25.26 12.63
N ALA A 399 4.74 -25.43 11.89
CA ALA A 399 4.76 -25.42 10.43
C ALA A 399 4.89 -24.03 9.81
N PHE A 400 4.56 -22.97 10.56
CA PHE A 400 4.67 -21.57 10.12
C PHE A 400 6.06 -20.99 10.41
N LEU A 401 6.83 -21.61 11.31
CA LEU A 401 8.19 -21.18 11.67
C LEU A 401 9.17 -21.45 10.53
N SER A 402 10.10 -20.53 10.31
CA SER A 402 11.19 -20.73 9.37
C SER A 402 12.15 -21.80 9.90
N ASP A 403 12.59 -22.71 9.03
CA ASP A 403 13.57 -23.74 9.39
C ASP A 403 14.92 -23.11 9.73
N ASP A 404 15.31 -22.09 8.98
CA ASP A 404 16.57 -21.37 9.17
C ASP A 404 16.47 -20.32 10.28
N HIS A 405 15.27 -19.75 10.48
CA HIS A 405 15.05 -18.62 11.40
C HIS A 405 13.78 -18.74 12.24
N PRO A 406 13.67 -19.75 13.13
CA PRO A 406 12.43 -20.03 13.86
C PRO A 406 12.05 -18.95 14.88
N LEU A 407 12.98 -18.05 15.22
CA LEU A 407 12.83 -16.97 16.20
C LEU A 407 13.00 -15.58 15.56
N ASP A 408 12.64 -15.46 14.29
CA ASP A 408 12.63 -14.18 13.59
C ASP A 408 11.68 -13.15 14.25
N ASP A 409 11.77 -11.90 13.79
CA ASP A 409 10.97 -10.81 14.33
C ASP A 409 9.45 -11.01 14.13
N THR A 410 9.05 -11.89 13.20
CA THR A 410 7.64 -12.15 12.89
C THR A 410 6.99 -12.96 14.01
N LEU A 411 7.68 -14.00 14.52
CA LEU A 411 7.22 -14.70 15.72
C LEU A 411 7.24 -13.76 16.94
N GLY A 412 8.29 -12.94 17.08
CA GLY A 412 8.45 -12.02 18.21
C GLY A 412 7.25 -11.08 18.45
N ALA A 413 6.56 -10.67 17.38
CA ALA A 413 5.38 -9.80 17.47
C ALA A 413 4.12 -10.48 18.05
N VAL A 414 4.06 -11.82 18.02
CA VAL A 414 2.88 -12.62 18.42
C VAL A 414 3.16 -13.61 19.55
N ALA A 415 4.44 -13.88 19.86
CA ALA A 415 4.87 -14.97 20.72
C ALA A 415 4.26 -14.92 22.13
N GLY A 416 4.26 -13.76 22.79
CA GLY A 416 3.70 -13.63 24.14
C GLY A 416 2.22 -14.01 24.21
N ARG A 417 1.43 -13.53 23.23
CA ARG A 417 0.00 -13.87 23.12
C ARG A 417 -0.21 -15.35 22.83
N LEU A 418 0.62 -15.97 22.00
CA LEU A 418 0.55 -17.40 21.70
C LEU A 418 0.90 -18.24 22.93
N ALA A 419 1.92 -17.85 23.70
CA ALA A 419 2.29 -18.54 24.94
C ALA A 419 1.12 -18.54 25.94
N ASP A 420 0.47 -17.39 26.14
CA ASP A 420 -0.72 -17.28 27.02
C ASP A 420 -1.88 -18.15 26.54
N ARG A 421 -2.06 -18.29 25.21
CA ARG A 421 -3.09 -19.15 24.63
C ARG A 421 -2.79 -20.63 24.83
N ILE A 422 -1.52 -21.01 24.73
CA ILE A 422 -1.08 -22.37 25.02
C ILE A 422 -1.28 -22.69 26.51
N ASP A 423 -0.91 -21.78 27.41
CA ASP A 423 -1.18 -21.91 28.84
C ASP A 423 -2.68 -22.16 29.09
N GLY A 424 -3.55 -21.37 28.45
CA GLY A 424 -5.01 -21.54 28.53
C GLY A 424 -5.49 -22.91 28.06
N ALA A 425 -4.97 -23.41 26.94
CA ALA A 425 -5.38 -24.71 26.39
C ALA A 425 -4.90 -25.89 27.25
N ILE A 426 -3.67 -25.81 27.80
CA ILE A 426 -3.14 -26.79 28.76
C ILE A 426 -4.02 -26.83 30.01
N LEU A 427 -4.36 -25.67 30.57
CA LEU A 427 -5.21 -25.56 31.76
C LEU A 427 -6.66 -26.05 31.51
N ALA A 428 -7.16 -25.90 30.29
CA ALA A 428 -8.49 -26.39 29.92
C ALA A 428 -8.57 -27.92 29.84
N GLY A 429 -7.44 -28.63 29.77
CA GLY A 429 -7.38 -30.09 29.82
C GLY A 429 -7.98 -30.79 28.61
N VAL A 430 -8.02 -30.12 27.45
CA VAL A 430 -8.59 -30.66 26.20
C VAL A 430 -7.59 -31.39 25.30
N ALA A 431 -6.29 -31.29 25.60
CA ALA A 431 -5.23 -31.97 24.86
C ALA A 431 -4.92 -33.35 25.46
N ASP A 432 -4.53 -34.31 24.61
CA ASP A 432 -4.00 -35.60 25.07
C ASP A 432 -2.55 -35.46 25.61
N ALA A 433 -2.00 -36.54 26.18
CA ALA A 433 -0.66 -36.51 26.77
C ALA A 433 0.46 -36.19 25.76
N ALA A 434 0.31 -36.58 24.49
CA ALA A 434 1.30 -36.32 23.47
C ALA A 434 1.23 -34.85 23.01
N ASP A 435 0.03 -34.34 22.78
CA ASP A 435 -0.21 -32.94 22.44
C ASP A 435 0.22 -32.00 23.57
N LEU A 436 0.04 -32.38 24.85
CA LEU A 436 0.51 -31.59 25.99
C LEU A 436 2.02 -31.35 25.98
N ALA A 437 2.82 -32.37 25.62
CA ALA A 437 4.28 -32.21 25.54
C ALA A 437 4.69 -31.26 24.40
N VAL A 438 4.00 -31.35 23.25
CA VAL A 438 4.24 -30.45 22.10
C VAL A 438 3.85 -29.02 22.44
N LEU A 439 2.68 -28.84 23.06
CA LEU A 439 2.20 -27.54 23.51
C LEU A 439 3.17 -26.93 24.53
N ASP A 440 3.66 -27.68 25.51
CA ASP A 440 4.63 -27.16 26.48
C ASP A 440 5.96 -26.73 25.82
N ALA A 441 6.43 -27.49 24.82
CA ALA A 441 7.62 -27.12 24.06
C ALA A 441 7.41 -25.82 23.26
N LEU A 442 6.28 -25.70 22.55
CA LEU A 442 5.91 -24.48 21.81
C LEU A 442 5.68 -23.28 22.72
N ARG A 443 5.14 -23.51 23.92
CA ARG A 443 5.01 -22.48 24.96
C ARG A 443 6.36 -21.94 25.38
N CYS A 444 7.31 -22.83 25.67
CA CYS A 444 8.68 -22.45 26.02
C CYS A 444 9.35 -21.68 24.88
N LEU A 445 9.17 -22.13 23.63
CA LEU A 445 9.68 -21.45 22.44
C LEU A 445 9.10 -20.03 22.31
N CYS A 446 7.79 -19.87 22.45
CA CYS A 446 7.13 -18.57 22.40
C CYS A 446 7.64 -17.63 23.49
N ARG A 447 7.80 -18.11 24.73
CA ARG A 447 8.34 -17.29 25.84
C ARG A 447 9.80 -16.89 25.57
N ALA A 448 10.61 -17.78 24.98
CA ALA A 448 11.96 -17.45 24.58
C ALA A 448 11.99 -16.38 23.48
N ALA A 449 11.13 -16.51 22.46
CA ALA A 449 11.00 -15.52 21.39
C ALA A 449 10.60 -14.13 21.92
N GLU A 450 9.63 -14.08 22.84
CA GLU A 450 9.20 -12.85 23.51
C GLU A 450 10.34 -12.22 24.32
N ALA A 451 11.04 -13.01 25.12
CA ALA A 451 12.18 -12.52 25.92
C ALA A 451 13.33 -11.99 25.04
N LEU A 452 13.62 -12.64 23.91
CA LEU A 452 14.62 -12.17 22.95
C LEU A 452 14.18 -10.86 22.29
N ALA A 453 12.92 -10.74 21.88
CA ALA A 453 12.37 -9.51 21.31
C ALA A 453 12.44 -8.34 22.32
N ASP A 454 12.10 -8.58 23.58
CA ASP A 454 12.20 -7.59 24.64
C ASP A 454 13.66 -7.21 24.94
N LEU A 455 14.59 -8.17 24.91
CA LEU A 455 16.02 -7.90 25.05
C LEU A 455 16.53 -7.01 23.90
N ARG A 456 16.16 -7.30 22.65
CA ARG A 456 16.50 -6.46 21.48
C ARG A 456 15.96 -5.04 21.66
N ARG A 457 14.70 -4.90 22.06
CA ARG A 457 14.05 -3.60 22.31
C ARG A 457 14.73 -2.84 23.46
N ALA A 458 15.08 -3.52 24.54
CA ALA A 458 15.79 -2.93 25.67
C ALA A 458 17.19 -2.47 25.27
N ALA A 459 17.93 -3.31 24.54
CA ALA A 459 19.27 -3.01 24.03
C ALA A 459 19.31 -1.77 23.13
N GLY A 460 18.28 -1.57 22.30
CA GLY A 460 18.12 -0.37 21.47
C GLY A 460 17.86 0.91 22.28
N LYS A 461 17.35 0.79 23.51
CA LYS A 461 17.00 1.92 24.39
C LYS A 461 18.05 2.23 25.45
N VAL A 462 19.11 1.43 25.58
CA VAL A 462 20.16 1.68 26.59
C VAL A 462 20.92 2.96 26.24
N PRO A 463 20.90 4.00 27.10
CA PRO A 463 21.64 5.22 26.88
C PRO A 463 23.15 4.96 26.72
N ALA A 464 23.82 5.80 25.93
CA ALA A 464 25.26 5.66 25.69
C ALA A 464 26.11 5.86 26.95
N ASP A 465 25.59 6.62 27.94
CA ASP A 465 26.20 6.88 29.24
C ASP A 465 25.86 5.83 30.30
N TYR A 466 25.02 4.84 29.99
CA TYR A 466 24.78 3.71 30.89
C TYR A 466 26.09 2.91 31.05
N PRO A 467 26.39 2.34 32.24
CA PRO A 467 27.69 1.71 32.48
C PRO A 467 27.92 0.41 31.69
N TRP A 468 26.86 -0.29 31.25
CA TRP A 468 26.97 -1.58 30.55
C TRP A 468 26.24 -1.63 29.20
N PRO A 469 26.35 -0.62 28.31
CA PRO A 469 25.59 -0.59 27.07
C PRO A 469 26.15 -1.58 26.05
N ALA A 470 27.48 -1.77 26.02
CA ALA A 470 28.13 -2.71 25.12
C ALA A 470 27.77 -4.18 25.42
N PRO A 471 27.80 -4.69 26.68
CA PRO A 471 27.33 -6.04 26.99
C PRO A 471 25.85 -6.27 26.63
N VAL A 472 24.96 -5.30 26.91
CA VAL A 472 23.53 -5.45 26.61
C VAL A 472 23.28 -5.42 25.10
N LYS A 473 23.96 -4.55 24.36
CA LYS A 473 23.91 -4.52 22.88
C LYS A 473 24.49 -5.81 22.28
N ALA A 474 25.60 -6.31 22.80
CA ALA A 474 26.18 -7.57 22.37
C ALA A 474 25.24 -8.75 22.64
N ALA A 475 24.58 -8.80 23.80
CA ALA A 475 23.59 -9.82 24.10
C ALA A 475 22.38 -9.76 23.15
N GLY A 476 21.88 -8.56 22.84
CA GLY A 476 20.83 -8.35 21.85
C GLY A 476 21.22 -8.73 20.43
N LEU A 477 22.48 -8.48 20.03
CA LEU A 477 23.02 -8.86 18.72
C LEU A 477 23.25 -10.38 18.62
N LEU A 478 23.78 -11.02 19.66
CA LEU A 478 23.95 -12.48 19.70
C LEU A 478 22.59 -13.20 19.67
N ALA A 479 21.58 -12.63 20.33
CA ALA A 479 20.20 -13.07 20.24
C ALA A 479 19.59 -12.92 18.83
N ALA A 480 20.14 -12.04 17.99
CA ALA A 480 19.70 -11.87 16.60
C ALA A 480 20.46 -12.79 15.62
N SER A 481 21.64 -13.30 15.99
CA SER A 481 22.45 -14.21 15.15
C SER A 481 22.28 -15.70 15.48
N ALA A 482 21.70 -16.02 16.64
CA ALA A 482 21.40 -17.38 17.06
C ALA A 482 19.95 -17.80 16.73
N ALA A 483 19.14 -16.82 16.31
CA ALA A 483 17.85 -16.99 15.65
C ALA A 483 18.09 -16.95 14.14
#